data_AF-A0A969NDE2-F1
#
_entry.id   AF-A0A969NDE2-F1
#
_cell.length_a   1.000
_cell.length_b   1.000
_cell.length_c   1.000
_cell.angle_alpha   90.00
_cell.angle_beta   90.00
_cell.angle_gamma   90.00
#
_symmetry.space_group_name_H-M   'P 1'
#
loop_
_entity.id
_entity.type
_entity.pdbx_description
1 polymer ?
#
loop_
_entity_poly.entity_id
_entity_poly.type
_entity_poly.pdbx_seq_one_letter_code
_entity_poly.pdbx_strand_id
1 'polypeptide(L)' 'RDRARQFLEPMRHHLQDAGVGSLSEIFDGNAPMIPRGAIAQAWTVAEVLRVWHLLIEE' A
#
# COMPACT_ATOMS: atom_id res chain seq x y z
N ARG A 1 -16.40 5.83 -0.66
CA ARG A 1 -15.25 5.85 0.27
C ARG A 1 -14.92 4.48 0.84
N ASP A 2 -15.91 3.69 1.23
CA ASP A 2 -15.66 2.39 1.87
C ASP A 2 -14.89 1.41 0.98
N ARG A 3 -15.23 1.33 -0.31
CA ARG A 3 -14.48 0.50 -1.26
C ARG A 3 -13.03 0.93 -1.42
N ALA A 4 -12.76 2.23 -1.42
CA ALA A 4 -11.38 2.75 -1.48
C ALA A 4 -10.61 2.41 -0.20
N ARG A 5 -11.22 2.57 0.98
CA ARG A 5 -10.61 2.14 2.25
C ARG A 5 -10.29 0.65 2.26
N GLN A 6 -11.18 -0.19 1.73
CA GLN A 6 -10.93 -1.64 1.61
C GLN A 6 -9.69 -1.96 0.76
N PHE A 7 -9.37 -1.17 -0.26
CA PHE A 7 -8.15 -1.33 -1.05
C PHE A 7 -6.89 -0.80 -0.36
N LEU A 8 -7.02 0.21 0.51
CA LEU A 8 -5.90 0.81 1.23
C LEU A 8 -5.54 0.08 2.53
N GLU A 9 -6.49 -0.65 3.12
CA GLU A 9 -6.29 -1.38 4.38
C GLU A 9 -5.11 -2.38 4.33
N PRO A 10 -4.96 -3.20 3.27
CA PRO A 10 -3.83 -4.11 3.16
C PRO A 10 -2.48 -3.38 3.04
N MET A 11 -2.46 -2.22 2.39
CA MET A 11 -1.25 -1.38 2.27
C MET A 11 -0.79 -0.91 3.65
N ARG A 12 -1.72 -0.55 4.55
CA ARG A 12 -1.37 -0.18 5.93
C ARG A 12 -0.68 -1.33 6.69
N HIS A 13 -1.14 -2.56 6.51
CA HIS A 13 -0.49 -3.72 7.14
C HIS A 13 0.91 -3.97 6.57
N HIS A 14 1.09 -3.78 5.25
CA HIS A 14 2.39 -3.97 4.59
C HIS A 14 3.48 -3.01 5.06
N LEU A 15 3.12 -1.84 5.62
CA LEU A 15 4.09 -0.90 6.20
C LEU A 15 4.95 -1.50 7.34
N GLN A 16 4.54 -2.63 7.91
CA GLN A 16 5.27 -3.32 8.98
C GLN A 16 5.99 -4.59 8.50
N ASP A 17 5.96 -4.89 7.20
CA ASP A 17 6.51 -6.12 6.60
C ASP A 17 7.81 -5.81 5.80
N ALA A 18 7.89 -6.23 4.52
CA ALA A 18 9.12 -6.33 3.73
C ALA A 18 10.09 -5.13 3.80
N GLY A 19 9.55 -3.92 3.94
CA GLY A 19 10.32 -2.72 4.21
C GLY A 19 9.57 -1.84 5.21
N VAL A 20 10.04 -1.79 6.45
CA VAL A 20 9.40 -1.01 7.54
C VAL A 20 9.24 0.46 7.12
N GLY A 21 7.99 0.94 7.17
CA GLY A 21 7.61 2.29 6.76
C GLY A 21 7.53 2.52 5.24
N SER A 22 7.63 1.45 4.43
CA SER A 22 7.56 1.53 2.98
C SER A 22 6.55 0.53 2.40
N LEU A 23 6.36 0.62 1.08
CA LEU A 23 5.51 -0.29 0.32
C LEU A 23 6.29 -0.87 -0.85
N SER A 24 6.14 -2.17 -1.05
CA SER A 24 6.78 -2.88 -2.17
C SER A 24 6.12 -2.52 -3.50
N GLU A 25 6.89 -2.61 -4.57
CA GLU A 25 6.48 -2.24 -5.92
C GLU A 25 5.28 -3.05 -6.42
N ILE A 26 5.35 -4.37 -6.28
CA ILE A 26 4.35 -5.32 -6.79
C ILE A 26 4.18 -6.50 -5.85
N PHE A 27 3.06 -7.21 -6.00
CA PHE A 27 2.71 -8.39 -5.24
C PHE A 27 2.23 -9.49 -6.18
N ASP A 28 2.44 -10.75 -5.81
CA ASP A 28 1.85 -11.88 -6.53
C ASP A 28 0.31 -11.77 -6.51
N GLY A 29 -0.37 -12.14 -7.60
CA GLY A 29 -1.82 -11.98 -7.73
C GLY A 29 -2.68 -12.98 -6.93
N ASN A 30 -2.07 -14.08 -6.47
CA ASN A 30 -2.72 -15.10 -5.65
C ASN A 30 -2.20 -15.03 -4.22
N ALA A 31 -3.03 -15.43 -3.25
CA ALA A 31 -2.59 -15.59 -1.87
C ALA A 31 -1.33 -16.49 -1.80
N PRO A 32 -0.33 -16.14 -0.97
CA PRO A 32 -0.37 -15.11 0.07
C PRO A 32 0.01 -13.69 -0.42
N MET A 33 0.05 -13.45 -1.74
CA MET A 33 0.38 -12.16 -2.36
C MET A 33 1.76 -11.66 -1.94
N ILE A 34 2.79 -12.48 -2.19
CA ILE A 34 4.16 -12.21 -1.75
C ILE A 34 4.67 -10.92 -2.43
N PRO A 35 5.33 -10.00 -1.70
CA PRO A 35 5.94 -8.82 -2.27
C PRO A 35 7.09 -9.18 -3.22
N ARG A 36 7.19 -8.47 -4.34
CA ARG A 36 8.18 -8.61 -5.41
C ARG A 36 8.71 -7.25 -5.84
N GLY A 37 9.72 -7.27 -6.72
CA GLY A 37 10.31 -6.07 -7.28
C GLY A 37 11.11 -5.28 -6.25
N ALA A 38 11.10 -3.96 -6.38
CA ALA A 38 11.74 -3.08 -5.42
C ALA A 38 11.02 -3.14 -4.06
N ILE A 39 11.80 -3.34 -2.98
CA ILE A 39 11.29 -3.38 -1.60
C ILE A 39 10.61 -2.06 -1.22
N ALA A 40 11.17 -0.93 -1.69
CA ALA A 40 10.70 0.42 -1.39
C ALA A 40 10.77 1.31 -2.64
N GLN A 41 9.67 1.99 -2.96
CA GLN A 41 9.64 3.03 -3.99
C GLN A 41 8.80 4.24 -3.55
N ALA A 42 9.26 5.44 -3.89
CA ALA A 42 8.62 6.69 -3.46
C ALA A 42 7.20 6.86 -4.03
N TRP A 43 6.98 6.48 -5.29
CA TRP A 43 5.68 6.64 -5.95
C TRP A 43 4.55 5.81 -5.32
N THR A 44 4.79 4.57 -4.90
CA THR A 44 3.81 3.70 -4.24
C THR A 44 3.35 4.32 -2.92
N VAL A 45 4.30 4.76 -2.09
CA VAL A 45 4.01 5.42 -0.82
C VAL A 45 3.27 6.74 -1.05
N ALA A 46 3.74 7.56 -1.99
CA ALA A 46 3.14 8.85 -2.30
C ALA A 46 1.67 8.69 -2.76
N GLU A 47 1.39 7.75 -3.65
CA GLU A 47 0.03 7.53 -4.16
C GLU A 47 -0.91 7.00 -3.08
N VAL A 48 -0.46 6.05 -2.25
CA VAL A 48 -1.26 5.56 -1.12
C VAL A 48 -1.58 6.69 -0.13
N LEU A 49 -0.60 7.52 0.22
CA LEU A 49 -0.81 8.67 1.10
C LEU A 49 -1.75 9.72 0.49
N ARG A 50 -1.60 10.02 -0.81
CA ARG A 50 -2.47 10.95 -1.53
C ARG A 50 -3.93 10.52 -1.46
N VAL A 51 -4.23 9.23 -1.70
CA VAL A 51 -5.59 8.71 -1.62
C VAL A 51 -6.09 8.67 -0.17
N TRP A 52 -5.26 8.31 0.80
CA TRP A 52 -5.62 8.40 2.21
C TRP A 52 -6.03 9.81 2.61
N HIS A 53 -5.27 10.83 2.20
CA HIS A 53 -5.54 12.23 2.48
C HIS A 53 -6.88 12.68 1.87
N LEU A 54 -7.14 12.34 0.61
CA LEU A 54 -8.42 12.62 -0.05
C LEU A 54 -9.63 11.98 0.64
N LEU A 55 -9.44 10.84 1.32
CA LEU A 55 -10.52 10.16 2.03
C LEU A 55 -10.80 10.71 3.44
N ILE A 56 -9.91 11.55 3.98
CA ILE A 56 -10.04 12.16 5.32
C ILE A 56 -10.36 13.66 5.29
N GLU A 57 -10.02 14.37 4.22
CA GLU A 57 -10.26 15.83 4.12
C GLU A 57 -11.69 16.21 3.69
N GLU A 58 -12.53 15.23 3.40
CA GLU A 58 -13.95 15.40 3.08
C GLU A 58 -14.80 14.38 3.85
#